data_AF-A0A932TLZ3-F1
#
_entry.id   AF-A0A932TLZ3-F1
#
_cell.length_a   1.000
_cell.length_b   1.000
_cell.length_c   1.000
_cell.angle_alpha   90.00
_cell.angle_beta   90.00
_cell.angle_gamma   90.00
#
_symmetry.space_group_name_H-M   'P 1'
#
loop_
_entity.id
_entity.type
_entity.pdbx_description
1 polymer ?
#
loop_
_entity_poly.entity_id
_entity_poly.type
_entity_poly.pdbx_seq_one_letter_code
_entity_poly.pdbx_strand_id
1 'polypeptide(L)'
;MRDVNLVMIVGEVSKAPVLRVKPSGLPKTEFTVEVERPRSPTSDKRMTDMFLVDTWDGLAEECIGALRRGDRVAVVGLLQREIFTNRDGEREHLTIIKAKYVRCLPRQMDAELPTVEAIRNDVWTIDMALGYLGMAKSIFFGSARDVDANR
;
A
#
# COMPACT_ATOMS: atom_id res chain seq x y z
N MET A 1 22.34 -6.41 -11.67
CA MET A 1 21.55 -5.20 -11.38
C MET A 1 21.51 -5.05 -9.86
N ARG A 2 21.78 -3.86 -9.30
CA ARG A 2 21.81 -3.60 -7.84
C ARG A 2 20.81 -2.52 -7.42
N ASP A 3 19.77 -2.30 -8.22
CA ASP A 3 18.77 -1.27 -7.97
C ASP A 3 17.61 -1.85 -7.15
N VAL A 4 17.07 -1.05 -6.23
CA VAL A 4 15.95 -1.43 -5.36
C VAL A 4 14.80 -0.44 -5.57
N ASN A 5 13.64 -0.98 -5.92
CA ASN A 5 12.36 -0.26 -5.90
C ASN A 5 11.44 -1.06 -4.99
N LEU A 6 11.04 -0.45 -3.89
CA LEU A 6 10.13 -1.05 -2.93
C LEU A 6 9.29 0.08 -2.35
N VAL A 7 7.98 -0.10 -2.35
CA VAL A 7 7.05 0.79 -1.66
C VAL A 7 6.17 -0.04 -0.73
N MET A 8 5.98 0.48 0.47
CA MET A 8 4.99 -0.02 1.41
C MET A 8 4.07 1.13 1.81
N ILE A 9 2.77 0.89 1.78
CA ILE A 9 1.77 1.82 2.31
C ILE A 9 0.80 1.08 3.21
N VAL A 10 0.28 1.79 4.21
CA VAL A 10 -0.84 1.34 5.05
C VAL A 10 -1.86 2.46 5.08
N GLY A 11 -3.09 2.16 4.70
CA GLY A 11 -4.14 3.16 4.56
C GLY A 11 -5.52 2.54 4.45
N GLU A 12 -6.49 3.31 3.99
CA GLU A 12 -7.87 2.88 3.79
C GLU A 12 -8.25 2.90 2.31
N VAL A 13 -9.03 1.91 1.87
CA VAL A 13 -9.53 1.85 0.50
C VAL A 13 -10.59 2.95 0.30
N SER A 14 -10.30 3.96 -0.51
CA SER A 14 -11.19 5.12 -0.65
C SER A 14 -12.40 4.87 -1.54
N LYS A 15 -12.25 3.96 -2.50
CA LYS A 15 -13.26 3.52 -3.45
C LYS A 15 -13.20 2.01 -3.63
N ALA A 16 -14.35 1.38 -3.84
CA ALA A 16 -14.42 -0.06 -4.04
C ALA A 16 -13.51 -0.50 -5.21
N PRO A 17 -12.84 -1.67 -5.09
CA PRO A 17 -12.00 -2.17 -6.16
C PRO A 17 -12.80 -2.46 -7.43
N VAL A 18 -12.15 -2.28 -8.58
CA VAL A 18 -12.73 -2.52 -9.90
C VAL A 18 -11.88 -3.56 -10.62
N LEU A 19 -12.49 -4.70 -10.95
CA LEU A 19 -11.87 -5.73 -11.78
C LEU A 19 -11.99 -5.33 -13.26
N ARG A 20 -10.87 -5.38 -13.96
CA ARG A 20 -10.74 -5.22 -15.41
C ARG A 20 -10.05 -6.44 -15.97
N VAL A 21 -10.52 -6.91 -17.12
CA VAL A 21 -9.84 -7.97 -17.88
C VAL A 21 -9.16 -7.31 -19.08
N LYS A 22 -7.83 -7.43 -19.17
CA LYS A 22 -7.10 -6.92 -20.34
C LYS A 22 -7.38 -7.79 -21.57
N PRO A 23 -7.14 -7.29 -22.79
CA PRO A 23 -7.25 -8.10 -24.01
C PRO A 23 -6.40 -9.39 -23.99
N SER A 24 -5.33 -9.40 -23.19
CA SER A 24 -4.51 -10.60 -22.95
C SER A 24 -5.18 -11.66 -22.08
N GLY A 25 -6.40 -11.45 -21.59
CA GLY A 25 -7.13 -12.35 -20.69
C GLY A 25 -6.73 -12.26 -19.22
N LEU A 26 -5.67 -11.53 -18.88
CA LEU A 26 -5.20 -11.44 -17.49
C LEU A 26 -6.06 -10.47 -16.67
N PRO A 27 -6.59 -10.91 -15.50
CA PRO A 27 -7.34 -10.05 -14.61
C PRO A 27 -6.45 -9.01 -13.94
N LYS A 28 -7.01 -7.82 -13.77
CA LYS A 28 -6.41 -6.66 -13.11
C LYS A 28 -7.44 -6.06 -12.17
N THR A 29 -7.12 -5.90 -10.89
CA THR A 29 -7.99 -5.15 -9.97
C THR A 29 -7.31 -3.84 -9.58
N GLU A 30 -8.04 -2.75 -9.80
CA GLU A 30 -7.61 -1.38 -9.52
C GLU A 30 -8.37 -0.83 -8.33
N PHE A 31 -7.66 -0.19 -7.41
CA PHE A 31 -8.27 0.54 -6.30
C PHE A 31 -7.38 1.69 -5.85
N THR A 32 -7.91 2.55 -4.98
CA THR A 32 -7.18 3.69 -4.44
C THR A 32 -7.08 3.56 -2.93
N VAL A 33 -5.87 3.74 -2.41
CA VAL A 33 -5.60 3.73 -0.98
C VAL A 33 -5.29 5.15 -0.52
N GLU A 34 -6.05 5.61 0.47
CA GLU A 34 -5.83 6.86 1.18
C GLU A 34 -4.92 6.63 2.39
N VAL A 35 -3.81 7.36 2.44
CA VAL A 35 -2.83 7.32 3.53
C VAL A 35 -2.85 8.66 4.27
N GLU A 36 -3.24 8.67 5.54
CA GLU A 36 -3.23 9.88 6.36
C GLU A 36 -1.80 10.35 6.62
N ARG A 37 -1.53 11.63 6.35
CA ARG A 37 -0.26 12.27 6.67
C ARG A 37 -0.16 12.55 8.18
N PRO A 38 1.03 12.51 8.78
CA PRO A 38 1.22 12.99 10.14
C PRO A 38 0.70 14.42 10.28
N ARG A 39 -0.14 14.68 11.31
CA ARG A 39 -0.70 16.02 11.53
C ARG A 39 0.40 17.04 11.83
N SER A 40 0.34 18.17 11.14
CA SER A 40 1.12 19.35 11.52
C SER A 40 0.57 19.93 12.82
N PRO A 41 1.42 20.36 13.78
CA PRO A 41 0.96 21.06 14.98
C PRO A 41 0.25 22.39 14.68
N THR A 42 0.39 22.93 13.47
CA THR A 42 -0.16 24.23 13.07
C THR A 42 -1.46 24.15 12.26
N SER A 43 -1.94 22.94 11.92
CA SER A 43 -3.14 22.76 11.11
C SER A 43 -3.96 21.56 11.60
N ASP A 44 -5.22 21.83 11.94
CA ASP A 44 -6.17 20.81 12.38
C ASP A 44 -6.81 20.03 11.22
N LYS A 45 -6.46 20.36 9.97
CA LYS A 45 -6.97 19.66 8.79
C LYS A 45 -6.23 18.34 8.58
N ARG A 46 -6.99 17.23 8.56
CA ARG A 46 -6.47 15.94 8.09
C ARG A 46 -6.13 16.04 6.61
N MET A 47 -4.89 15.68 6.28
CA MET A 47 -4.42 15.58 4.90
C MET A 47 -4.14 14.12 4.59
N THR A 48 -4.54 13.66 3.40
CA THR A 48 -4.34 12.30 2.93
C THR A 48 -3.71 12.30 1.56
N ASP A 49 -2.77 11.39 1.33
CA ASP A 49 -2.27 11.06 0.00
C ASP A 49 -3.09 9.91 -0.60
N MET A 50 -3.39 10.00 -1.90
CA MET A 50 -4.14 8.98 -2.62
C MET A 50 -3.22 8.24 -3.57
N PHE A 51 -3.08 6.93 -3.37
CA PHE A 51 -2.23 6.08 -4.20
C PHE A 51 -3.09 5.11 -5.02
N LEU A 52 -2.84 5.07 -6.32
CA LEU A 52 -3.42 4.05 -7.19
C LEU A 52 -2.67 2.73 -7.02
N VAL A 53 -3.42 1.66 -6.82
CA VAL A 53 -2.88 0.31 -6.62
C VAL A 53 -3.43 -0.61 -7.69
N ASP A 54 -2.52 -1.32 -8.35
CA ASP A 54 -2.82 -2.36 -9.32
C ASP A 54 -2.43 -3.72 -8.76
N THR A 55 -3.36 -4.66 -8.82
CA THR A 55 -3.14 -6.08 -8.56
C THR A 55 -3.42 -6.88 -9.83
N TRP A 56 -2.73 -8.02 -9.99
CA TRP A 56 -2.74 -8.82 -11.21
C TRP A 56 -2.97 -10.29 -10.88
N ASP A 57 -3.51 -11.04 -11.84
CA ASP A 57 -3.65 -12.51 -11.76
C ASP A 57 -4.46 -12.91 -10.50
N GLY A 58 -4.10 -13.98 -9.80
CA GLY A 58 -4.80 -14.41 -8.57
C GLY A 58 -4.94 -13.31 -7.52
N LEU A 59 -3.95 -12.42 -7.35
CA LEU A 59 -4.05 -11.31 -6.38
C LEU A 59 -5.15 -10.31 -6.78
N ALA A 60 -5.42 -10.15 -8.08
CA ALA A 60 -6.53 -9.34 -8.55
C ALA A 60 -7.88 -9.94 -8.15
N GLU A 61 -8.03 -11.26 -8.29
CA GLU A 61 -9.24 -12.00 -7.94
C GLU A 61 -9.49 -11.99 -6.43
N GLU A 62 -8.44 -12.18 -5.63
CA GLU A 62 -8.50 -12.06 -4.17
C GLU A 62 -8.94 -10.65 -3.75
N CYS A 63 -8.31 -9.61 -4.30
CA CYS A 63 -8.60 -8.23 -3.91
C CYS A 63 -10.01 -7.80 -4.28
N ILE A 64 -10.55 -8.18 -5.45
CA ILE A 64 -11.93 -7.85 -5.80
C ILE A 64 -12.93 -8.58 -4.91
N GLY A 65 -12.64 -9.84 -4.54
CA GLY A 65 -13.49 -10.63 -3.66
C GLY A 65 -13.51 -10.11 -2.22
N ALA A 66 -12.35 -9.72 -1.70
CA ALA A 66 -12.16 -9.38 -0.29
C ALA A 66 -12.34 -7.89 0.04
N LEU A 67 -11.84 -6.98 -0.79
CA LEU A 67 -11.73 -5.56 -0.42
C LEU A 67 -12.99 -4.77 -0.71
N ARG A 68 -13.34 -3.87 0.19
CA ARG A 68 -14.44 -2.91 0.10
C ARG A 68 -13.95 -1.51 0.48
N ARG A 69 -14.75 -0.49 0.13
CA ARG A 69 -14.49 0.88 0.55
C ARG A 69 -14.46 0.98 2.08
N GLY A 70 -13.43 1.64 2.62
CA GLY A 70 -13.21 1.82 4.05
C GLY A 70 -12.38 0.72 4.71
N ASP A 71 -12.04 -0.35 3.97
CA ASP A 71 -11.17 -1.38 4.51
C ASP A 71 -9.76 -0.84 4.71
N ARG A 72 -9.20 -1.11 5.89
CA ARG A 72 -7.81 -0.78 6.19
C ARG A 72 -6.92 -1.85 5.59
N VAL A 73 -5.93 -1.44 4.80
CA VAL A 73 -5.07 -2.34 4.03
C VAL A 73 -3.60 -1.98 4.14
N ALA A 74 -2.75 -2.99 4.17
CA ALA A 74 -1.33 -2.88 3.89
C ALA A 74 -1.05 -3.33 2.45
N VAL A 75 -0.25 -2.56 1.73
CA VAL A 75 0.19 -2.89 0.37
C VAL A 75 1.71 -2.81 0.31
N VAL A 76 2.34 -3.85 -0.25
CA VAL A 76 3.76 -3.85 -0.61
C VAL A 76 3.88 -4.10 -2.10
N GLY A 77 4.70 -3.31 -2.79
CA GLY A 77 4.85 -3.40 -4.22
C GLY A 77 5.98 -2.56 -4.78
N LEU A 78 5.82 -2.21 -6.05
CA LEU A 78 6.76 -1.39 -6.81
C LEU A 78 6.08 -0.09 -7.25
N LEU A 79 6.76 1.04 -7.10
CA LEU A 79 6.27 2.30 -7.67
C LEU A 79 6.61 2.34 -9.16
N GLN A 80 5.61 2.56 -10.01
CA GLN A 80 5.78 2.65 -11.46
C GLN A 80 5.10 3.90 -11.99
N ARG A 81 5.75 4.54 -12.97
CA ARG A 81 5.16 5.62 -13.74
C ARG A 81 4.74 5.09 -15.09
N GLU A 82 3.44 5.05 -15.33
CA GLU A 82 2.86 4.71 -16.63
C GLU A 82 2.57 5.98 -17.43
N ILE A 83 2.62 5.86 -18.75
CA ILE A 83 2.24 6.93 -19.67
C ILE A 83 1.04 6.43 -20.43
N PHE A 84 -0.04 7.21 -20.45
CA PHE A 84 -1.18 6.94 -21.31
C PHE A 84 -1.55 8.19 -22.09
N THR A 85 -2.18 8.00 -23.23
CA THR A 85 -2.73 9.09 -24.03
C THR A 85 -4.19 9.29 -23.66
N ASN A 86 -4.54 10.50 -23.24
CA ASN A 86 -5.92 10.84 -22.93
C ASN A 86 -6.75 10.98 -24.23
N ARG A 87 -8.05 11.26 -24.08
CA ARG A 87 -8.97 11.38 -25.24
C ARG A 87 -8.61 12.54 -26.16
N ASP A 88 -7.92 13.54 -25.64
CA ASP A 88 -7.52 14.76 -26.35
C ASP A 88 -6.16 14.59 -27.05
N GLY A 89 -5.54 13.41 -26.95
CA GLY A 89 -4.26 13.10 -27.58
C GLY A 89 -3.03 13.51 -26.75
N GLU A 90 -3.22 14.04 -25.55
CA GLU A 90 -2.14 14.45 -24.67
C GLU A 90 -1.59 13.26 -23.87
N ARG A 91 -0.27 13.27 -23.61
CA ARG A 91 0.39 12.24 -22.79
C ARG A 91 0.28 12.61 -21.32
N GLU A 92 -0.38 11.75 -20.55
CA GLU A 92 -0.48 11.87 -19.10
C GLU A 92 0.39 10.84 -18.40
N HIS A 93 0.96 11.25 -17.26
CA HIS A 93 1.76 10.38 -16.40
C HIS A 93 0.95 9.94 -15.20
N LEU A 94 0.89 8.62 -14.99
CA LEU A 94 0.22 8.03 -13.85
C LEU A 94 1.22 7.31 -12.96
N THR A 95 1.27 7.69 -11.68
CA THR A 95 2.07 6.97 -10.68
C THR A 95 1.21 5.90 -10.02
N ILE A 96 1.62 4.65 -10.14
CA ILE A 96 0.87 3.47 -9.70
C ILE A 96 1.77 2.59 -8.85
N ILE A 97 1.20 2.00 -7.80
CA ILE A 97 1.82 0.92 -7.05
C ILE A 97 1.39 -0.40 -7.68
N LYS A 98 2.34 -1.13 -8.30
CA LYS A 98 2.11 -2.53 -8.69
C LYS A 98 2.29 -3.40 -7.46
N ALA A 99 1.17 -3.79 -6.85
CA ALA A 99 1.16 -4.59 -5.64
C ALA A 99 1.72 -6.00 -5.89
N LYS A 100 2.49 -6.47 -4.91
CA LYS A 100 2.97 -7.85 -4.79
C LYS A 100 2.33 -8.55 -3.61
N TYR A 101 2.00 -7.80 -2.56
CA TYR A 101 1.26 -8.28 -1.40
C TYR A 101 0.21 -7.25 -0.99
N VAL A 102 -0.98 -7.74 -0.66
CA VAL A 102 -2.07 -6.94 -0.10
C VAL A 102 -2.65 -7.71 1.08
N ARG A 103 -2.89 -7.02 2.20
CA ARG A 103 -3.52 -7.64 3.37
C ARG A 103 -4.49 -6.68 4.03
N CYS A 104 -5.69 -7.17 4.33
CA CYS A 104 -6.64 -6.48 5.20
C CYS A 104 -6.12 -6.44 6.63
N LEU A 105 -6.25 -5.29 7.26
CA LEU A 105 -5.82 -5.06 8.62
C LEU A 105 -7.03 -4.84 9.53
N PRO A 106 -6.96 -5.27 10.80
CA PRO A 106 -7.93 -4.84 11.79
C PRO A 106 -7.88 -3.32 11.95
N ARG A 107 -9.01 -2.73 12.35
CA ARG A 107 -9.15 -1.26 12.48
C ARG A 107 -8.16 -0.68 13.51
N GLN A 108 -7.94 -1.41 14.61
CA GLN A 108 -6.87 -1.14 15.58
C GLN A 108 -5.72 -2.11 15.34
N MET A 109 -4.51 -1.57 15.24
CA MET A 109 -3.28 -2.35 15.21
C MET A 109 -2.47 -2.00 16.46
N ASP A 110 -2.09 -3.02 17.23
CA ASP A 110 -1.19 -2.89 18.39
C ASP A 110 0.29 -2.96 17.96
N ALA A 111 0.62 -2.51 16.74
CA ALA A 111 1.98 -2.52 16.27
C ALA A 111 2.78 -1.41 16.97
N GLU A 112 3.87 -1.78 17.64
CA GLU A 112 4.92 -0.85 18.06
C GLU A 112 5.56 -0.24 16.81
N LEU A 113 4.98 0.86 16.36
CA LEU A 113 5.50 1.64 15.24
C LEU A 113 6.63 2.53 15.74
N PRO A 114 7.63 2.84 14.89
CA PRO A 114 8.51 3.98 15.17
C PRO A 114 7.64 5.22 15.43
N THR A 115 7.96 5.95 16.51
CA THR A 115 7.08 6.95 17.09
C THR A 115 6.64 7.96 16.05
N VAL A 116 5.34 8.25 16.00
CA VAL A 116 4.72 9.29 15.13
C VAL A 116 5.49 10.62 15.22
N GLU A 117 6.10 10.90 16.37
CA GLU A 117 6.93 12.07 16.63
C GLU A 117 8.23 12.13 15.81
N ALA A 118 8.90 11.00 15.57
CA ALA A 118 10.09 10.95 14.71
C ALA A 118 9.72 11.24 13.24
N ILE A 119 8.60 10.68 12.76
CA ILE A 119 8.06 10.99 11.43
C ILE A 119 7.72 12.49 11.32
N ARG A 120 7.08 13.06 12.34
CA ARG A 120 6.67 14.48 12.35
C ARG A 120 7.85 15.44 12.27
N ASN A 121 8.97 15.09 12.90
CA ASN A 121 10.19 15.90 12.91
C ASN A 121 11.09 15.63 11.70
N ASP A 122 10.62 14.85 10.72
CA ASP A 122 11.38 14.41 9.54
C ASP A 122 12.72 13.74 9.90
N VAL A 123 12.77 13.09 11.06
CA VAL A 123 13.96 12.39 11.55
C VAL A 123 13.88 10.95 11.06
N TRP A 124 14.56 10.67 9.95
CA TRP A 124 14.68 9.33 9.39
C TRP A 124 15.99 8.66 9.83
N THR A 125 15.89 7.65 10.70
CA THR A 125 17.03 6.79 11.06
C THR A 125 16.97 5.45 10.32
N ILE A 126 18.11 4.78 10.19
CA ILE A 126 18.16 3.43 9.61
C ILE A 126 17.32 2.46 10.46
N ASP A 127 17.38 2.57 11.78
CA ASP A 127 16.60 1.70 12.69
C ASP A 127 15.09 1.87 12.48
N MET A 128 14.63 3.08 12.18
CA MET A 128 13.24 3.34 11.84
C MET A 128 12.83 2.66 10.54
N ALA A 129 13.66 2.76 9.49
CA ALA A 129 13.43 2.05 8.23
C ALA A 129 13.41 0.51 8.43
N LEU A 130 14.34 -0.01 9.23
CA LEU A 130 14.38 -1.44 9.59
C LEU A 130 13.14 -1.84 10.42
N GLY A 131 12.65 -0.97 11.30
CA GLY A 131 11.42 -1.16 12.04
C GLY A 131 10.20 -1.30 11.14
N TYR A 132 10.06 -0.45 10.11
CA TYR A 132 8.98 -0.58 9.12
C TYR A 132 9.07 -1.88 8.31
N LEU A 133 10.29 -2.30 7.94
CA LEU A 133 10.49 -3.59 7.28
C LEU A 133 10.13 -4.76 8.21
N GLY A 134 10.46 -4.67 9.51
CA GLY A 134 10.04 -5.62 10.53
C GLY A 134 8.52 -5.69 10.69
N MET A 135 7.84 -4.53 10.70
CA MET A 135 6.39 -4.44 10.68
C MET A 135 5.82 -5.10 9.41
N ALA A 136 6.37 -4.81 8.23
CA ALA A 136 5.95 -5.44 6.99
C ALA A 136 6.04 -6.96 7.07
N LYS A 137 7.18 -7.48 7.58
CA LYS A 137 7.36 -8.90 7.82
C LYS A 137 6.27 -9.46 8.73
N SER A 138 6.00 -8.81 9.86
CA SER A 138 4.96 -9.25 10.80
C SER A 138 3.56 -9.21 10.20
N ILE A 139 3.24 -8.17 9.42
CA ILE A 139 1.95 -8.03 8.75
C ILE A 139 1.75 -9.15 7.74
N PHE A 140 2.72 -9.45 6.88
CA PHE A 140 2.49 -10.39 5.78
C PHE A 140 2.78 -11.85 6.15
N PHE A 141 3.73 -12.12 7.04
CA PHE A 141 4.22 -13.47 7.33
C PHE A 141 4.03 -13.90 8.79
N GLY A 142 3.42 -13.06 9.64
CA GLY A 142 3.25 -13.33 11.07
C GLY A 142 4.52 -13.08 11.89
N SER A 143 4.40 -13.19 13.21
CA SER A 143 5.56 -13.13 14.11
C SER A 143 6.43 -14.37 13.91
N ALA A 144 7.76 -14.20 13.93
CA ALA A 144 8.68 -15.34 13.88
C ALA A 144 8.43 -16.36 15.00
N ARG A 145 7.79 -15.96 16.11
CA ARG A 145 7.41 -16.88 17.20
C ARG A 145 6.27 -17.84 16.85
N ASP A 146 5.40 -17.48 15.90
CA ASP A 146 4.24 -18.30 15.55
C ASP A 146 4.60 -19.42 14.55
N VAL A 147 5.74 -19.30 13.85
CA VAL A 147 6.21 -20.29 12.88
C VAL A 147 6.84 -21.50 13.56
N ASP A 148 7.48 -21.32 14.72
CA ASP A 148 8.09 -22.41 15.50
C ASP A 148 7.09 -23.14 16.42
N ALA A 149 5.90 -22.57 16.66
CA ALA A 149 4.86 -23.20 17.47
C ALA A 149 4.01 -24.24 16.71
N ASN A 150 4.21 -24.38 15.40
CA ASN A 150 3.46 -25.30 14.55
C ASN A 150 4.35 -26.34 13.85
N ARG A 151 5.46 -26.70 14.49
CA ARG A 151 6.36 -27.80 14.11
C ARG A 151 6.42 -28.86 15.19
#